data_AF-A0A3B8YWK2-F1
#
_entry.id   AF-A0A3B8YWK2-F1
#
_cell.length_a   1.000
_cell.length_b   1.000
_cell.length_c   1.000
_cell.angle_alpha   90.00
_cell.angle_beta   90.00
_cell.angle_gamma   90.00
#
_symmetry.space_group_name_H-M   'P 1'
#
loop_
_entity.id
_entity.type
_entity.pdbx_description
1 polymer ?
#
loop_
_entity_poly.entity_id
_entity_poly.type
_entity_poly.pdbx_seq_one_letter_code
_entity_poly.pdbx_strand_id
1 'polypeptide(L)'
;QFREIPGLLEGKEGVKPDSARCVDISTKAALREMVMPGLIAVSSPVIVGWLLGASALGGLLAGATTTGVLMALFMATAGGAWDNAKKSIEQGKIPGESKGGEAHSAAVIGDTIGDPFKDTSGPSLNILIKLMSIVSLVIIPFLAAMGKL
;
A
#
# COMPACT_ATOMS: atom_id res chain seq x y z
N GLN A 1 6.94 21.04 15.28
CA GLN A 1 5.92 21.08 16.35
C GLN A 1 6.50 20.80 17.73
N PHE A 2 6.89 19.57 18.10
CA PHE A 2 7.42 19.30 19.46
C PHE A 2 8.63 20.16 19.87
N ARG A 3 9.52 20.52 18.92
CA ARG A 3 10.66 21.42 19.18
C ARG A 3 10.30 22.91 19.19
N GLU A 4 9.20 23.28 18.54
CA GLU A 4 8.90 24.67 18.16
C GLU A 4 7.75 25.28 18.96
N ILE A 5 6.84 24.45 19.49
CA ILE A 5 5.67 24.88 20.25
C ILE A 5 5.97 24.63 21.74
N PRO A 6 6.29 25.68 22.53
CA PRO A 6 6.61 25.53 23.94
C PRO A 6 5.42 24.97 24.73
N GLY A 7 5.66 24.00 25.62
CA GLY A 7 4.61 23.37 26.40
C GLY A 7 3.88 22.21 25.71
N LEU A 8 4.19 21.92 24.43
CA LEU A 8 3.50 20.86 23.69
C LEU A 8 3.95 19.46 24.13
N LEU A 9 5.25 19.26 24.36
CA LEU A 9 5.78 17.97 24.80
C LEU A 9 5.37 17.67 26.25
N GLU A 10 5.32 18.71 27.08
CA GLU A 10 4.90 18.63 28.49
C GLU A 10 3.37 18.54 28.66
N GLY A 11 2.60 18.75 27.60
CA GLY A 11 1.14 18.69 27.64
C GLY A 11 0.50 19.82 28.45
N LYS A 12 1.06 21.03 28.40
CA LYS A 12 0.53 22.19 29.15
C LYS A 12 -0.90 22.52 28.74
N GLU A 13 -1.72 22.87 29.73
CA GLU A 13 -3.11 23.24 29.52
C GLU A 13 -3.25 24.40 28.52
N GLY A 14 -4.14 24.27 27.54
CA GLY A 14 -4.35 25.26 26.49
C GLY A 14 -3.37 25.21 25.31
N VAL A 15 -2.25 24.48 25.41
CA VAL A 15 -1.31 24.26 24.30
C VAL A 15 -1.78 23.08 23.45
N LYS A 16 -2.06 23.31 22.17
CA LYS A 16 -2.59 22.29 21.24
C LYS A 16 -1.64 22.05 20.06
N PRO A 17 -1.53 20.81 19.56
CA PRO A 17 -0.81 20.53 18.33
C PRO A 17 -1.54 21.11 17.11
N ASP A 18 -0.79 21.44 16.06
CA ASP A 18 -1.35 21.79 14.76
C ASP A 18 -1.62 20.51 13.96
N SER A 19 -2.79 19.91 14.21
CA SER A 19 -3.24 18.71 13.49
C SER A 19 -3.58 19.01 12.03
N ALA A 20 -4.01 20.25 11.71
CA ALA A 20 -4.41 20.63 10.36
C ALA A 20 -3.23 20.52 9.38
N ARG A 21 -2.02 20.90 9.81
CA ARG A 21 -0.82 20.72 9.00
C ARG A 21 -0.49 19.26 8.71
N CYS A 22 -0.66 18.34 9.66
CA CYS A 22 -0.44 16.91 9.42
C CYS A 22 -1.45 16.36 8.40
N VAL A 23 -2.71 16.78 8.48
CA VAL A 23 -3.77 16.41 7.53
C VAL A 23 -3.47 16.95 6.13
N ASP A 24 -3.01 18.20 6.01
CA ASP A 24 -2.67 18.81 4.73
C ASP A 24 -1.53 18.06 4.02
N ILE A 25 -0.49 17.68 4.78
CA ILE A 25 0.66 16.92 4.25
C ILE A 25 0.21 15.56 3.70
N SER A 26 -0.53 14.78 4.49
CA SER A 26 -0.96 13.44 4.06
C SER A 26 -1.95 13.52 2.89
N THR A 27 -2.87 14.49 2.89
CA THR A 27 -3.84 14.69 1.82
C THR A 27 -3.16 15.04 0.49
N LYS A 28 -2.25 16.01 0.49
CA LYS A 28 -1.52 16.42 -0.73
C LYS A 28 -0.68 15.29 -1.29
N ALA A 29 0.02 14.55 -0.42
CA ALA A 29 0.81 13.40 -0.84
C ALA A 29 -0.08 12.29 -1.43
N ALA A 30 -1.17 11.92 -0.75
CA ALA A 30 -2.10 10.89 -1.23
C ALA A 30 -2.70 11.25 -2.60
N LEU A 31 -3.14 12.50 -2.79
CA LEU A 31 -3.72 12.97 -4.05
C LEU A 31 -2.72 12.92 -5.20
N ARG A 32 -1.46 13.28 -4.95
CA ARG A 32 -0.41 13.31 -5.97
C ARG A 32 0.06 11.90 -6.33
N GLU A 33 0.37 11.08 -5.33
CA GLU A 33 1.04 9.80 -5.53
C GLU A 33 0.09 8.70 -6.03
N MET A 34 -1.23 8.80 -5.80
CA MET A 34 -2.18 7.81 -6.30
C MET A 34 -2.33 7.80 -7.83
N VAL A 35 -1.95 8.89 -8.51
CA VAL A 35 -2.12 9.03 -9.96
C VAL A 35 -1.27 8.00 -10.70
N MET A 36 -0.03 7.80 -10.28
CA MET A 36 0.91 6.95 -11.01
C MET A 36 0.52 5.46 -11.00
N PRO A 37 0.19 4.83 -9.85
CA PRO A 37 -0.29 3.45 -9.84
C PRO A 37 -1.58 3.26 -10.64
N GLY A 38 -2.51 4.21 -10.55
CA GLY A 38 -3.76 4.18 -11.31
C GLY A 38 -3.52 4.25 -12.82
N LEU A 39 -2.61 5.13 -13.25
CA LEU A 39 -2.24 5.26 -14.66
C LEU A 39 -1.64 3.96 -15.19
N ILE A 40 -0.69 3.36 -14.47
CA ILE A 40 -0.06 2.09 -14.84
C ILE A 40 -1.12 0.99 -15.02
N ALA A 41 -2.09 0.91 -14.12
CA ALA A 41 -3.15 -0.10 -14.15
C ALA A 41 -4.00 -0.03 -15.43
N VAL A 42 -4.27 1.19 -15.93
CA VAL A 42 -5.11 1.40 -17.10
C VAL A 42 -4.29 1.37 -18.39
N SER A 43 -3.09 1.98 -18.40
CA SER A 43 -2.29 2.11 -19.60
C SER A 43 -1.59 0.81 -20.00
N SER A 44 -1.16 -0.02 -19.04
CA SER A 44 -0.38 -1.22 -19.35
C SER A 44 -1.15 -2.23 -20.23
N PRO A 45 -2.42 -2.59 -19.93
CA PRO A 45 -3.20 -3.44 -20.81
C PRO A 45 -3.40 -2.86 -22.22
N VAL A 46 -3.64 -1.55 -22.32
CA VAL A 46 -3.86 -0.85 -23.59
C VAL A 46 -2.60 -0.90 -24.45
N ILE A 47 -1.44 -0.57 -23.86
CA ILE A 47 -0.16 -0.56 -24.56
C ILE A 47 0.21 -1.98 -25.01
N VAL A 48 0.13 -2.96 -24.12
CA VAL A 48 0.49 -4.35 -24.45
C VAL A 48 -0.47 -4.94 -25.47
N GLY A 49 -1.78 -4.78 -25.29
CA GLY A 49 -2.78 -5.26 -26.24
C GLY A 49 -2.60 -4.62 -27.62
N TRP A 50 -2.38 -3.31 -27.68
CA TRP A 50 -2.23 -2.62 -28.96
C TRP A 50 -0.90 -2.93 -29.65
N LEU A 51 0.22 -3.05 -28.93
CA LEU A 51 1.52 -3.30 -29.55
C LEU A 51 1.77 -4.78 -29.85
N LEU A 52 1.42 -5.67 -28.93
CA LEU A 52 1.82 -7.08 -28.94
C LEU A 52 0.65 -8.07 -29.14
N GLY A 53 -0.60 -7.60 -29.09
CA GLY A 53 -1.79 -8.40 -29.37
C GLY A 53 -2.33 -9.19 -28.17
N ALA A 54 -3.43 -9.91 -28.40
CA ALA A 54 -4.21 -10.55 -27.35
C ALA A 54 -3.45 -11.65 -26.58
N SER A 55 -2.62 -12.46 -27.25
CA SER A 55 -1.85 -13.52 -26.58
C SER A 55 -0.85 -12.96 -25.58
N ALA A 56 -0.13 -11.88 -25.93
CA ALA A 56 0.81 -11.20 -25.03
C ALA A 56 0.08 -10.54 -23.86
N LEU A 57 -1.10 -9.95 -24.12
CA LEU A 57 -1.96 -9.41 -23.07
C LEU A 57 -2.42 -10.50 -22.08
N GLY A 58 -2.80 -11.67 -22.59
CA GLY A 58 -3.11 -12.84 -21.75
C GLY A 58 -1.93 -13.27 -20.88
N GLY A 59 -0.72 -13.28 -21.44
CA GLY A 59 0.52 -13.54 -20.70
C GLY A 59 0.79 -12.51 -19.60
N LEU A 60 0.59 -11.22 -19.89
CA LEU A 60 0.71 -10.14 -18.90
C LEU A 60 -0.25 -10.37 -17.72
N LEU A 61 -1.53 -10.65 -18.00
CA LEU A 61 -2.54 -10.88 -16.97
C LEU A 61 -2.24 -12.12 -16.13
N ALA A 62 -1.83 -13.22 -16.77
CA ALA A 62 -1.47 -14.45 -16.07
C ALA A 62 -0.25 -14.25 -15.16
N GLY A 63 0.78 -13.56 -15.65
CA GLY A 63 1.97 -13.21 -14.87
C GLY A 63 1.61 -12.29 -13.70
N ALA A 64 0.92 -11.18 -13.98
CA ALA A 64 0.52 -10.22 -12.95
C ALA A 64 -0.36 -10.86 -11.86
N THR A 65 -1.24 -11.78 -12.24
CA THR A 65 -2.09 -12.50 -11.27
C THR A 65 -1.26 -13.41 -10.37
N THR A 66 -0.42 -14.27 -10.97
CA THR A 66 0.37 -15.25 -10.20
C THR A 66 1.39 -14.59 -9.29
N THR A 67 2.10 -13.55 -9.76
CA THR A 67 3.06 -12.83 -8.93
C THR A 67 2.38 -11.89 -7.94
N GLY A 68 1.34 -11.18 -8.39
CA GLY A 68 0.69 -10.15 -7.59
C GLY A 68 -0.11 -10.71 -6.42
N VAL A 69 -0.77 -11.86 -6.58
CA VAL A 69 -1.49 -12.53 -5.47
C VAL A 69 -0.51 -12.97 -4.38
N LEU A 70 0.62 -13.60 -4.76
CA LEU A 70 1.63 -14.02 -3.79
C LEU A 70 2.21 -12.83 -3.03
N MET A 71 2.51 -11.74 -3.74
CA MET A 71 3.03 -10.52 -3.13
C MET A 71 1.99 -9.85 -2.20
N ALA A 72 0.72 -9.78 -2.62
CA ALA A 72 -0.36 -9.20 -1.83
C ALA A 72 -0.53 -9.96 -0.50
N LEU A 73 -0.52 -11.30 -0.55
CA LEU A 73 -0.61 -12.14 0.64
C LEU A 73 0.61 -11.97 1.55
N PHE A 74 1.81 -11.97 0.98
CA PHE A 74 3.04 -11.73 1.76
C PHE A 74 3.00 -10.38 2.48
N MET A 75 2.69 -9.30 1.78
CA MET A 75 2.66 -7.95 2.36
C MET A 75 1.61 -7.82 3.47
N ALA A 76 0.40 -8.34 3.23
CA ALA A 76 -0.68 -8.30 4.22
C ALA A 76 -0.35 -9.13 5.48
N THR A 77 0.19 -10.34 5.30
CA THR A 77 0.52 -11.23 6.42
C THR A 77 1.73 -10.76 7.20
N ALA A 78 2.80 -10.32 6.52
CA ALA A 78 3.99 -9.80 7.18
C ALA A 78 3.69 -8.53 7.98
N GLY A 79 2.97 -7.57 7.38
CA GLY A 79 2.59 -6.34 8.07
C GLY A 79 1.65 -6.60 9.26
N GLY A 80 0.67 -7.50 9.10
CA GLY A 80 -0.20 -7.91 10.20
C GLY A 80 0.55 -8.63 11.33
N ALA A 81 1.55 -9.45 10.99
CA ALA A 81 2.39 -10.13 11.97
C ALA A 81 3.22 -9.14 12.79
N TRP A 82 3.85 -8.14 12.16
CA TRP A 82 4.62 -7.11 12.86
C TRP A 82 3.74 -6.25 13.79
N ASP A 83 2.56 -5.81 13.34
CA ASP A 83 1.62 -5.07 14.20
C ASP A 83 1.17 -5.90 15.41
N ASN A 84 0.84 -7.18 15.19
CA ASN A 84 0.42 -8.07 16.26
C ASN A 84 1.55 -8.41 17.23
N ALA A 85 2.79 -8.51 16.75
CA ALA A 85 3.96 -8.69 17.61
C ALA A 85 4.16 -7.47 18.53
N LYS A 86 4.11 -6.25 17.96
CA LYS A 86 4.16 -4.99 18.74
C LYS A 86 3.03 -4.94 19.76
N LYS A 87 1.78 -5.19 19.35
CA LYS A 87 0.61 -5.20 20.25
C LYS A 87 0.74 -6.24 21.36
N SER A 88 1.36 -7.39 21.09
CA SER A 88 1.56 -8.43 22.12
C SER A 88 2.50 -7.97 23.23
N ILE A 89 3.56 -7.21 22.89
CA ILE A 89 4.45 -6.59 23.88
C ILE A 89 3.71 -5.48 24.64
N GLU A 90 2.96 -4.61 23.94
CA GLU A 90 2.19 -3.53 24.57
C GLU A 90 1.09 -4.01 25.52
N GLN A 91 0.56 -5.21 25.28
CA GLN A 91 -0.45 -5.86 26.12
C GLN A 91 0.16 -6.73 27.23
N GLY A 92 1.50 -6.80 27.34
CA GLY A 92 2.18 -7.59 28.37
C GLY A 92 2.05 -9.11 28.18
N LYS A 93 1.81 -9.58 26.95
CA LYS A 93 1.68 -11.02 26.64
C LYS A 93 3.04 -11.73 26.53
N ILE A 94 4.13 -10.98 26.41
CA ILE A 94 5.49 -11.51 26.32
C ILE A 94 6.17 -11.33 27.68
N PRO A 95 6.46 -12.41 28.42
CA PRO A 95 7.12 -12.33 29.71
C PRO A 95 8.50 -11.67 29.60
N GLY A 96 8.81 -10.76 30.53
CA GLY A 96 10.10 -10.06 30.56
C GLY A 96 10.19 -8.83 29.64
N GLU A 97 9.21 -8.62 28.75
CA GLU A 97 9.16 -7.46 27.87
C GLU A 97 8.15 -6.42 28.33
N SER A 98 8.44 -5.16 28.04
CA SER A 98 7.56 -4.05 28.41
C SER A 98 7.61 -2.91 27.39
N LYS A 99 6.57 -2.08 27.41
CA LYS A 99 6.48 -0.89 26.55
C LYS A 99 7.63 0.07 26.85
N GLY A 100 8.31 0.53 25.79
CA GLY A 100 9.49 1.39 25.90
C GLY A 100 10.82 0.64 26.07
N GLY A 101 10.79 -0.70 26.17
CA GLY A 101 11.99 -1.53 26.13
C GLY A 101 12.60 -1.64 24.73
N GLU A 102 13.75 -2.32 24.64
CA GLU A 102 14.47 -2.53 23.38
C GLU A 102 13.66 -3.39 22.39
N ALA A 103 13.06 -4.50 22.86
CA ALA A 103 12.22 -5.35 22.01
C ALA A 103 10.96 -4.62 21.54
N HIS A 104 10.33 -3.78 22.40
CA HIS A 104 9.20 -2.95 21.99
C HIS A 104 9.60 -1.97 20.89
N SER A 105 10.75 -1.30 21.04
CA SER A 105 11.27 -0.37 20.03
C SER A 105 11.55 -1.09 18.70
N ALA A 106 12.13 -2.28 18.74
CA ALA A 106 12.34 -3.10 17.54
C ALA A 106 11.02 -3.53 16.88
N ALA A 107 10.01 -3.90 17.68
CA ALA A 107 8.70 -4.25 17.16
C ALA A 107 7.96 -3.04 16.55
N VAL A 108 8.13 -1.84 17.12
CA VAL A 108 7.63 -0.60 16.52
C VAL A 108 8.27 -0.34 15.16
N ILE A 109 9.59 -0.56 15.02
CA ILE A 109 10.26 -0.46 13.70
C ILE A 109 9.64 -1.46 12.71
N GLY A 110 9.46 -2.71 13.10
CA GLY A 110 8.81 -3.72 12.27
C GLY A 110 7.40 -3.31 11.81
N ASP A 111 6.59 -2.78 12.72
CA ASP A 111 5.24 -2.30 12.41
C ASP A 111 5.25 -1.12 11.44
N THR A 112 6.16 -0.15 11.61
CA THR A 112 6.28 0.98 10.69
C THR A 112 6.71 0.58 9.27
N ILE A 113 7.46 -0.52 9.12
CA ILE A 113 7.73 -1.14 7.81
C ILE A 113 6.48 -1.85 7.29
N GLY A 114 5.73 -2.50 8.18
CA GLY A 114 4.51 -3.25 7.88
C GLY A 114 3.30 -2.39 7.49
N ASP A 115 3.21 -1.14 7.97
CA ASP A 115 2.11 -0.20 7.67
C ASP A 115 1.90 0.01 6.16
N PRO A 116 2.90 0.44 5.37
CA PRO A 116 2.71 0.58 3.93
C PRO A 116 2.44 -0.77 3.24
N PHE A 117 2.92 -1.88 3.79
CA PHE A 117 2.70 -3.21 3.23
C PHE A 117 1.23 -3.65 3.39
N LYS A 118 0.70 -3.60 4.61
CA LYS A 118 -0.65 -4.12 4.92
C LYS A 118 -1.78 -3.15 4.58
N ASP A 119 -1.53 -1.84 4.61
CA ASP A 119 -2.58 -0.83 4.45
C ASP A 119 -2.54 -0.10 3.11
N THR A 120 -1.42 -0.17 2.37
CA THR A 120 -1.29 0.52 1.07
C THR A 120 -1.02 -0.45 -0.07
N SER A 121 0.17 -1.03 -0.15
CA SER A 121 0.61 -1.81 -1.33
C SER A 121 -0.10 -3.17 -1.43
N GLY A 122 -0.15 -3.94 -0.34
CA GLY A 122 -0.71 -5.29 -0.33
C GLY A 122 -2.17 -5.35 -0.80
N PRO A 123 -3.09 -4.60 -0.18
CA PRO A 123 -4.49 -4.55 -0.63
C PRO A 123 -4.65 -4.00 -2.04
N SER A 124 -3.83 -3.02 -2.44
CA SER A 124 -3.93 -2.37 -3.75
C SER A 124 -3.56 -3.30 -4.92
N LEU A 125 -2.66 -4.27 -4.71
CA LEU A 125 -2.31 -5.25 -5.74
C LEU A 125 -3.53 -6.06 -6.22
N ASN A 126 -4.46 -6.38 -5.34
CA ASN A 126 -5.69 -7.09 -5.71
C ASN A 126 -6.58 -6.24 -6.63
N ILE A 127 -6.66 -4.94 -6.36
CA ILE A 127 -7.41 -3.99 -7.19
C ILE A 127 -6.71 -3.81 -8.53
N LEU A 128 -5.38 -3.68 -8.53
CA LEU A 128 -4.56 -3.53 -9.74
C LEU A 128 -4.83 -4.66 -10.74
N ILE A 129 -4.78 -5.92 -10.28
CA ILE A 129 -4.99 -7.10 -11.13
C ILE A 129 -6.41 -7.10 -11.72
N LYS A 130 -7.43 -6.83 -10.89
CA LYS A 130 -8.83 -6.79 -11.34
C LYS A 130 -9.06 -5.67 -12.34
N LEU A 131 -8.52 -4.49 -12.09
CA LEU A 131 -8.65 -3.34 -12.98
C LEU A 131 -7.98 -3.62 -14.33
N MET A 132 -6.74 -4.15 -14.32
CA MET A 132 -6.07 -4.54 -15.56
C MET A 132 -6.87 -5.58 -16.36
N SER A 133 -7.50 -6.54 -15.68
CA SER A 133 -8.33 -7.57 -16.31
C SER A 133 -9.58 -6.99 -16.95
N ILE A 134 -10.27 -6.07 -16.25
CA ILE A 134 -11.47 -5.39 -16.77
C ILE A 134 -11.11 -4.51 -17.97
N VAL A 135 -10.04 -3.72 -17.88
CA VAL A 135 -9.58 -2.88 -19.00
C VAL A 135 -9.23 -3.75 -20.20
N SER A 136 -8.52 -4.87 -19.98
CA SER A 136 -8.20 -5.83 -21.04
C SER A 136 -9.45 -6.35 -21.73
N LEU A 137 -10.46 -6.76 -20.96
CA LEU A 137 -11.74 -7.26 -21.48
C LEU A 137 -12.46 -6.20 -22.35
N VAL A 138 -12.47 -4.95 -21.89
CA VAL A 138 -13.11 -3.84 -22.61
C VAL A 138 -12.44 -3.56 -23.96
N ILE A 139 -11.12 -3.73 -24.07
CA ILE A 139 -10.39 -3.43 -25.31
C ILE A 139 -10.41 -4.57 -26.35
N ILE A 140 -10.85 -5.78 -26.00
CA ILE A 140 -10.87 -6.95 -26.91
C ILE A 140 -11.54 -6.66 -28.27
N PRO A 141 -12.75 -6.06 -28.34
CA PRO A 141 -13.40 -5.78 -29.63
C PRO A 141 -12.56 -4.86 -30.53
N PHE A 142 -11.81 -3.93 -29.93
CA PHE A 142 -10.91 -3.04 -30.67
C PHE A 142 -9.68 -3.79 -31.19
N LEU A 143 -9.12 -4.70 -30.38
CA LEU A 143 -8.02 -5.57 -30.84
C LEU A 143 -8.45 -6.46 -32.01
N ALA A 144 -9.66 -7.00 -31.95
CA ALA A 144 -10.24 -7.79 -33.05
C ALA A 144 -10.41 -6.97 -34.34
N ALA A 145 -10.95 -5.74 -34.23
CA ALA A 145 -11.10 -4.84 -35.38
C ALA A 145 -9.75 -4.47 -36.05
N MET A 146 -8.66 -4.50 -35.29
CA MET A 146 -7.29 -4.25 -35.79
C MET A 146 -6.56 -5.51 -36.26
N GLY A 147 -7.20 -6.69 -36.25
CA GLY A 147 -6.57 -7.96 -36.62
C GLY A 147 -5.51 -8.46 -35.62
N LYS A 148 -5.63 -8.09 -34.35
CA LYS A 148 -4.68 -8.44 -33.26
C LYS A 148 -5.26 -9.42 -32.23
N LEU A 149 -6.26 -10.20 -32.65
CA LEU A 149 -6.91 -11.23 -31.84
C LEU A 149 -6.18 -12.58 -31.98
#